data_AF-A0A936B0F4-F1
#
_entry.id   AF-A0A936B0F4-F1
#
_cell.length_a   1.000
_cell.length_b   1.000
_cell.length_c   1.000
_cell.angle_alpha   90.00
_cell.angle_beta   90.00
_cell.angle_gamma   90.00
#
_symmetry.space_group_name_H-M   'P 1'
#
loop_
_entity.id
_entity.type
_entity.pdbx_description
1 polymer ?
#
loop_
_entity_poly.entity_id
_entity_poly.type
_entity_poly.pdbx_seq_one_letter_code
_entity_poly.pdbx_strand_id
1 'polypeptide(L)'
;MGTTWNQQTYLKASNTEASDFFGISVAISGDTVLAGAYQEDSNATGSNGNEFDNSAESSGAAFIYAPPNTAPKIVAGSLSRIAGNAVLNSQIATVNDAEDEEDKLTATINGASSATVSGVTISGISISAAGSVTADIVAAADAKTSGFNLRITDTEGFFTEVTLIVNVITATLTLDNPFECLGPGSVVGLSVQIGNTGITQVAAGLSSAIPANLPVVPGSCAATTGACTIQNSSSVMGR
;
A
#
# COMPACT_ATOMS: atom_id res chain seq x y z
N MET A 1 1.89 -18.38 -40.22
CA MET A 1 2.80 -17.30 -40.68
C MET A 1 1.92 -16.09 -40.98
N GLY A 2 1.92 -15.07 -40.11
CA GLY A 2 1.20 -13.82 -40.38
C GLY A 2 1.98 -13.02 -41.40
N THR A 3 1.46 -12.86 -42.61
CA THR A 3 2.15 -12.26 -43.76
C THR A 3 1.95 -10.74 -43.87
N THR A 4 1.40 -10.09 -42.84
CA THR A 4 1.11 -8.66 -42.88
C THR A 4 2.10 -7.92 -42.00
N TRP A 5 3.14 -7.37 -42.63
CA TRP A 5 3.97 -6.35 -42.01
C TRP A 5 3.16 -5.06 -41.88
N ASN A 6 3.07 -4.52 -40.66
CA ASN A 6 2.51 -3.20 -40.39
C ASN A 6 3.62 -2.35 -39.80
N GLN A 7 3.93 -1.22 -40.45
CA GLN A 7 4.85 -0.24 -39.88
C GLN A 7 4.30 0.26 -38.54
N GLN A 8 5.10 0.15 -37.48
CA GLN A 8 4.70 0.59 -36.14
C GLN A 8 4.95 2.10 -35.97
N THR A 9 6.11 2.58 -36.43
CA THR A 9 6.48 3.99 -36.34
C THR A 9 7.41 4.38 -37.50
N TYR A 10 7.48 5.68 -37.77
CA TYR A 10 8.44 6.28 -38.69
C TYR A 10 9.35 7.21 -37.90
N LEU A 11 10.64 6.85 -37.83
CA LEU A 11 11.66 7.63 -37.14
C LEU A 11 12.37 8.53 -38.15
N LYS A 12 12.48 9.82 -37.83
CA LYS A 12 13.20 10.83 -38.60
C LYS A 12 13.83 11.84 -37.65
N ALA A 13 14.94 12.46 -38.06
CA ALA A 13 15.50 13.62 -37.35
C ALA A 13 14.44 14.71 -37.17
N SER A 14 14.53 15.45 -36.07
CA SER A 14 13.71 16.64 -35.79
C SER A 14 14.15 17.83 -36.65
N ASN A 15 15.45 17.94 -36.93
CA ASN A 15 16.12 18.89 -37.83
C ASN A 15 16.55 18.17 -39.13
N THR A 16 15.63 17.95 -40.06
CA THR A 16 15.94 17.23 -41.31
C THR A 16 16.67 18.11 -42.33
N GLU A 17 17.91 18.49 -42.05
CA GLU A 17 18.70 19.30 -42.97
C GLU A 17 19.42 18.45 -44.03
N ALA A 18 19.83 19.12 -45.10
CA ALA A 18 20.45 18.46 -46.23
C ALA A 18 21.91 18.19 -45.94
N SER A 19 22.34 16.95 -46.16
CA SER A 19 23.71 16.47 -45.94
C SER A 19 24.07 16.15 -44.50
N ASP A 20 23.15 16.15 -43.54
CA ASP A 20 23.46 15.72 -42.15
C ASP A 20 23.66 14.21 -42.02
N PHE A 21 23.22 13.45 -43.03
CA PHE A 21 23.29 12.00 -43.11
C PHE A 21 22.67 11.27 -41.90
N PHE A 22 21.50 11.74 -41.45
CA PHE A 22 20.71 11.02 -40.45
C PHE A 22 20.50 9.54 -40.83
N GLY A 23 20.73 8.66 -39.86
CA GLY A 23 20.57 7.22 -40.02
C GLY A 23 21.76 6.54 -40.71
N ILE A 24 22.91 7.22 -40.88
CA ILE A 24 24.14 6.62 -41.41
C ILE A 24 24.60 5.42 -40.56
N SER A 25 24.34 5.49 -39.25
CA SER A 25 24.54 4.44 -38.28
C SER A 25 23.30 4.34 -37.39
N VAL A 26 22.89 3.11 -37.08
CA VAL A 26 21.75 2.84 -36.21
C VAL A 26 22.14 1.76 -35.21
N ALA A 27 21.80 1.99 -33.95
CA ALA A 27 21.87 1.00 -32.89
C ALA A 27 20.49 0.83 -32.26
N ILE A 28 20.15 -0.41 -31.89
CA ILE A 28 18.88 -0.75 -31.24
C ILE A 28 19.20 -1.56 -30.00
N SER A 29 18.62 -1.20 -28.87
CA SER A 29 18.69 -1.93 -27.62
C SER A 29 17.34 -1.87 -26.92
N GLY A 30 16.66 -3.03 -26.83
CA GLY A 30 15.27 -3.07 -26.36
C GLY A 30 14.36 -2.21 -27.25
N ASP A 31 13.61 -1.31 -26.63
CA ASP A 31 12.72 -0.35 -27.31
C ASP A 31 13.39 0.99 -27.62
N THR A 32 14.69 1.12 -27.34
CA THR A 32 15.46 2.34 -27.61
C THR A 32 16.21 2.21 -28.93
N VAL A 33 16.05 3.22 -29.79
CA VAL A 33 16.78 3.36 -31.05
C VAL A 33 17.67 4.59 -30.98
N LEU A 34 18.93 4.44 -31.39
CA LEU A 34 19.87 5.53 -31.58
C LEU A 34 20.22 5.63 -33.07
N ALA A 35 20.09 6.82 -33.64
CA ALA A 35 20.47 7.09 -35.03
C ALA A 35 21.52 8.22 -35.07
N GLY A 36 22.63 7.99 -35.78
CA GLY A 36 23.67 9.00 -35.97
C GLY A 36 23.43 9.88 -37.19
N ALA A 37 23.87 11.14 -37.12
CA ALA A 37 23.96 12.09 -38.21
C ALA A 37 25.34 12.77 -38.15
N TYR A 38 26.33 12.23 -38.84
CA TYR A 38 27.74 12.62 -38.62
C TYR A 38 28.12 13.98 -39.22
N GLN A 39 27.26 14.56 -40.07
CA GLN A 39 27.46 15.90 -40.66
C GLN A 39 26.40 16.89 -40.17
N GLU A 40 25.75 16.61 -39.04
CA GLU A 40 24.94 17.63 -38.40
C GLU A 40 25.85 18.76 -37.89
N ASP A 41 25.40 20.02 -37.99
CA ASP A 41 26.23 21.22 -37.84
C ASP A 41 25.99 22.02 -36.54
N SER A 42 25.31 21.42 -35.54
CA SER A 42 24.93 22.11 -34.31
C SER A 42 26.05 22.18 -33.28
N ASN A 43 26.12 23.34 -32.61
CA ASN A 43 26.99 23.51 -31.45
C ASN A 43 26.35 23.01 -30.14
N ALA A 44 25.13 22.46 -30.21
CA ALA A 44 24.40 21.98 -29.05
C ALA A 44 25.24 20.96 -28.28
N THR A 45 25.37 21.18 -26.97
CA THR A 45 26.04 20.24 -26.07
C THR A 45 25.01 19.59 -25.16
N GLY A 46 25.10 18.27 -24.99
CA GLY A 46 24.13 17.49 -24.23
C GLY A 46 22.78 17.33 -24.97
N SER A 47 21.75 16.94 -24.22
CA SER A 47 20.38 16.77 -24.73
C SER A 47 19.59 18.08 -24.65
N ASN A 48 18.65 18.30 -25.58
CA ASN A 48 17.74 19.45 -25.62
C ASN A 48 18.39 20.82 -25.88
N GLY A 49 19.54 20.85 -26.54
CA GLY A 49 20.13 22.10 -27.05
C GLY A 49 19.39 22.64 -28.27
N ASN A 50 19.90 23.74 -28.85
CA ASN A 50 19.36 24.28 -30.10
C ASN A 50 19.83 23.42 -31.29
N GLU A 51 19.03 22.43 -31.67
CA GLU A 51 19.27 21.54 -32.81
C GLU A 51 19.16 22.23 -34.19
N PHE A 52 18.75 23.51 -34.23
CA PHE A 52 18.72 24.31 -35.47
C PHE A 52 19.90 25.29 -35.57
N ASP A 53 20.84 25.22 -34.63
CA ASP A 53 22.12 25.92 -34.76
C ASP A 53 22.97 25.21 -35.80
N ASN A 54 23.60 25.94 -36.72
CA ASN A 54 24.51 25.40 -37.74
C ASN A 54 25.89 26.07 -37.69
N SER A 55 26.29 26.57 -36.52
CA SER A 55 27.55 27.30 -36.33
C SER A 55 28.76 26.40 -36.13
N ALA A 56 28.59 25.08 -36.01
CA ALA A 56 29.65 24.11 -35.78
C ALA A 56 29.66 23.03 -36.87
N GLU A 57 30.24 23.37 -38.03
CA GLU A 57 30.30 22.49 -39.21
C GLU A 57 30.80 21.06 -38.90
N SER A 58 29.96 20.08 -39.27
CA SER A 58 30.15 18.64 -39.13
C SER A 58 30.53 18.20 -37.71
N SER A 59 29.95 18.84 -36.69
CA SER A 59 30.10 18.45 -35.28
C SER A 59 29.45 17.09 -34.99
N GLY A 60 28.39 16.77 -35.73
CA GLY A 60 27.64 15.53 -35.67
C GLY A 60 26.65 15.47 -34.51
N ALA A 61 25.59 14.69 -34.69
CA ALA A 61 24.53 14.49 -33.71
C ALA A 61 24.14 13.02 -33.56
N ALA A 62 23.50 12.71 -32.43
CA ALA A 62 22.87 11.43 -32.16
C ALA A 62 21.42 11.65 -31.72
N PHE A 63 20.49 10.98 -32.38
CA PHE A 63 19.05 11.05 -32.10
C PHE A 63 18.63 9.80 -31.35
N ILE A 64 18.04 9.99 -30.17
CA ILE A 64 17.52 8.90 -29.35
C ILE A 64 15.99 8.86 -29.45
N TYR A 65 15.46 7.68 -29.74
CA TYR A 65 14.03 7.39 -29.71
C TYR A 65 13.81 6.31 -28.66
N ALA A 66 13.28 6.71 -27.51
CA ALA A 66 12.88 5.83 -26.43
C ALA A 66 11.36 5.94 -26.22
N PRO A 67 10.72 4.92 -25.62
CA PRO A 67 9.35 5.05 -25.14
C PRO A 67 9.21 6.29 -24.23
N PRO A 68 8.07 6.99 -24.27
CA PRO A 68 7.83 8.06 -23.31
C PRO A 68 7.75 7.44 -21.91
N ASN A 69 8.27 8.16 -20.92
CA ASN A 69 8.09 7.78 -19.53
C ASN A 69 6.60 7.67 -19.18
N THR A 70 6.20 6.62 -18.46
CA THR A 70 4.82 6.40 -18.05
C THR A 70 4.66 6.40 -16.54
N ALA A 71 3.43 6.58 -16.05
CA ALA A 71 3.19 6.57 -14.62
C ALA A 71 3.26 5.13 -14.05
N PRO A 72 3.74 4.93 -12.81
CA PRO A 72 3.83 3.62 -12.19
C PRO A 72 2.49 2.90 -12.11
N LYS A 73 2.48 1.59 -12.33
CA LYS A 73 1.26 0.78 -12.18
C LYS A 73 1.14 0.27 -10.75
N ILE A 74 -0.03 0.49 -10.12
CA ILE A 74 -0.31 0.06 -8.75
C ILE A 74 -1.40 -1.02 -8.72
N VAL A 75 -1.17 -2.09 -7.95
CA VAL A 75 -2.19 -3.07 -7.58
C VAL A 75 -2.33 -3.06 -6.06
N ALA A 76 -3.47 -2.56 -5.57
CA ALA A 76 -3.75 -2.50 -4.14
C ALA A 76 -3.93 -3.90 -3.53
N GLY A 77 -3.37 -4.12 -2.34
CA GLY A 77 -3.53 -5.35 -1.58
C GLY A 77 -4.88 -5.44 -0.87
N SER A 78 -5.28 -6.67 -0.53
CA SER A 78 -6.45 -6.90 0.33
C SER A 78 -6.08 -6.74 1.80
N LEU A 79 -6.64 -5.72 2.47
CA LEU A 79 -6.29 -5.39 3.85
C LEU A 79 -7.48 -5.62 4.80
N SER A 80 -7.22 -6.38 5.86
CA SER A 80 -8.14 -6.57 6.98
C SER A 80 -7.41 -6.48 8.31
N ARG A 81 -7.94 -5.71 9.27
CA ARG A 81 -7.35 -5.48 10.59
C ARG A 81 -8.37 -5.71 11.68
N ILE A 82 -7.93 -6.23 12.82
CA ILE A 82 -8.76 -6.27 14.04
C ILE A 82 -8.57 -4.93 14.74
N ALA A 83 -9.67 -4.31 15.19
CA ALA A 83 -9.62 -3.11 15.99
C ALA A 83 -8.78 -3.33 17.28
N GLY A 84 -7.96 -2.34 17.64
CA GLY A 84 -7.06 -2.40 18.79
C GLY A 84 -5.72 -3.12 18.54
N ASN A 85 -5.43 -3.51 17.30
CA ASN A 85 -4.20 -4.21 16.94
C ASN A 85 -3.30 -3.40 16.00
N ALA A 86 -1.99 -3.60 16.14
CA ALA A 86 -0.96 -3.06 15.25
C ALA A 86 -0.31 -4.21 14.47
N VAL A 87 -0.22 -4.06 13.14
CA VAL A 87 0.51 -4.99 12.27
C VAL A 87 1.54 -4.20 11.48
N LEU A 88 2.81 -4.45 11.77
CA LEU A 88 3.94 -3.77 11.13
C LEU A 88 4.33 -4.46 9.82
N ASN A 89 4.97 -3.72 8.91
CA ASN A 89 5.49 -4.23 7.64
C ASN A 89 4.47 -5.02 6.80
N SER A 90 3.22 -4.57 6.80
CA SER A 90 2.16 -5.19 6.02
C SER A 90 2.33 -4.86 4.55
N GLN A 91 2.26 -5.84 3.65
CA GLN A 91 2.19 -5.55 2.23
C GLN A 91 0.84 -4.90 1.91
N ILE A 92 0.87 -3.67 1.40
CA ILE A 92 -0.33 -2.87 1.10
C ILE A 92 -0.61 -2.73 -0.39
N ALA A 93 0.40 -2.92 -1.24
CA ALA A 93 0.28 -2.92 -2.69
C ALA A 93 1.48 -3.60 -3.34
N THR A 94 1.36 -3.87 -4.63
CA THR A 94 2.50 -4.11 -5.51
C THR A 94 2.55 -3.02 -6.57
N VAL A 95 3.75 -2.57 -6.90
CA VAL A 95 4.01 -1.58 -7.93
C VAL A 95 4.92 -2.16 -8.99
N ASN A 96 4.78 -1.66 -10.20
CA ASN A 96 5.70 -1.94 -11.29
C ASN A 96 5.81 -0.66 -12.10
N ASP A 97 7.04 -0.27 -12.39
CA ASP A 97 7.35 0.74 -13.38
C ASP A 97 8.27 0.12 -14.42
N ALA A 98 8.00 0.34 -15.70
CA ALA A 98 8.78 -0.30 -16.76
C ALA A 98 10.03 0.51 -17.11
N GLU A 99 10.05 1.79 -16.72
CA GLU A 99 11.09 2.73 -17.05
C GLU A 99 12.02 2.99 -15.84
N ASP A 100 11.50 2.86 -14.62
CA ASP A 100 12.22 3.12 -13.38
C ASP A 100 12.33 1.92 -12.42
N GLU A 101 13.46 1.85 -11.71
CA GLU A 101 13.67 0.87 -10.64
C GLU A 101 12.70 1.13 -9.47
N GLU A 102 11.98 0.10 -9.01
CA GLU A 102 10.87 0.29 -8.08
C GLU A 102 11.30 0.87 -6.72
N ASP A 103 12.54 0.65 -6.29
CA ASP A 103 13.07 1.17 -5.03
C ASP A 103 13.43 2.66 -5.06
N LYS A 104 13.34 3.31 -6.24
CA LYS A 104 13.49 4.76 -6.42
C LYS A 104 12.17 5.50 -6.41
N LEU A 105 11.06 4.79 -6.57
CA LEU A 105 9.72 5.36 -6.55
C LEU A 105 9.39 5.92 -5.15
N THR A 106 8.53 6.93 -5.11
CA THR A 106 8.09 7.56 -3.87
C THR A 106 6.62 7.26 -3.59
N ALA A 107 6.32 6.85 -2.36
CA ALA A 107 4.96 6.55 -1.92
C ALA A 107 4.43 7.59 -0.93
N THR A 108 3.18 8.00 -1.12
CA THR A 108 2.44 8.78 -0.11
C THR A 108 1.05 8.21 0.11
N ILE A 109 0.52 8.43 1.31
CA ILE A 109 -0.85 8.10 1.69
C ILE A 109 -1.55 9.40 2.03
N ASN A 110 -2.66 9.69 1.32
CA ASN A 110 -3.41 10.95 1.42
C ASN A 110 -2.50 12.19 1.27
N GLY A 111 -1.47 12.10 0.44
CA GLY A 111 -0.51 13.18 0.19
C GLY A 111 0.58 13.36 1.24
N ALA A 112 0.72 12.45 2.20
CA ALA A 112 1.76 12.50 3.24
C ALA A 112 2.46 11.15 3.48
N SER A 113 3.50 11.12 4.32
CA SER A 113 4.21 9.88 4.71
C SER A 113 3.44 9.03 5.72
N SER A 114 2.39 9.58 6.33
CA SER A 114 1.44 8.87 7.16
C SER A 114 0.09 9.55 7.12
N ALA A 115 -0.97 8.78 7.37
CA ALA A 115 -2.32 9.34 7.54
C ALA A 115 -3.13 8.50 8.52
N THR A 116 -4.04 9.18 9.21
CA THR A 116 -5.03 8.55 10.08
C THR A 116 -6.43 8.86 9.58
N VAL A 117 -7.22 7.83 9.28
CA VAL A 117 -8.61 7.94 8.84
C VAL A 117 -9.48 7.00 9.67
N SER A 118 -10.45 7.58 10.38
CA SER A 118 -11.40 6.85 11.26
C SER A 118 -10.73 5.83 12.19
N GLY A 119 -9.62 6.24 12.83
CA GLY A 119 -8.88 5.42 13.81
C GLY A 119 -7.91 4.40 13.20
N VAL A 120 -7.83 4.28 11.87
CA VAL A 120 -6.79 3.51 11.18
C VAL A 120 -5.65 4.45 10.81
N THR A 121 -4.43 4.11 11.20
CA THR A 121 -3.19 4.82 10.84
C THR A 121 -2.34 3.97 9.93
N ILE A 122 -1.89 4.54 8.81
CA ILE A 122 -0.86 3.96 7.93
C ILE A 122 0.39 4.82 8.03
N SER A 123 1.56 4.20 8.25
CA SER A 123 2.85 4.88 8.36
C SER A 123 4.01 3.96 7.92
N GLY A 124 5.23 4.51 7.84
CA GLY A 124 6.42 3.69 7.56
C GLY A 124 6.38 3.03 6.18
N ILE A 125 5.85 3.74 5.18
CA ILE A 125 5.67 3.20 3.83
C ILE A 125 7.05 3.04 3.19
N SER A 126 7.31 1.85 2.63
CA SER A 126 8.54 1.52 1.92
C SER A 126 8.21 0.72 0.66
N ILE A 127 9.06 0.85 -0.36
CA ILE A 127 8.97 0.12 -1.61
C ILE A 127 10.26 -0.68 -1.77
N SER A 128 10.15 -1.98 -1.97
CA SER A 128 11.30 -2.84 -2.26
C SER A 128 11.66 -2.80 -3.74
N ALA A 129 12.90 -3.17 -4.09
CA ALA A 129 13.34 -3.38 -5.48
C ALA A 129 12.57 -4.48 -6.26
N ALA A 130 11.72 -5.26 -5.60
CA ALA A 130 10.82 -6.22 -6.24
C ALA A 130 9.39 -5.67 -6.42
N GLY A 131 9.18 -4.37 -6.20
CA GLY A 131 7.87 -3.72 -6.32
C GLY A 131 6.89 -3.97 -5.16
N SER A 132 7.29 -4.65 -4.08
CA SER A 132 6.45 -4.79 -2.89
C SER A 132 6.39 -3.47 -2.10
N VAL A 133 5.17 -2.94 -1.90
CA VAL A 133 4.93 -1.78 -1.03
C VAL A 133 4.49 -2.28 0.34
N THR A 134 5.27 -1.96 1.37
CA THR A 134 4.96 -2.31 2.76
C THR A 134 4.70 -1.08 3.61
N ALA A 135 3.86 -1.20 4.63
CA ALA A 135 3.60 -0.16 5.61
C ALA A 135 3.15 -0.74 6.95
N ASP A 136 3.32 0.04 8.01
CA ASP A 136 2.74 -0.25 9.31
C ASP A 136 1.27 0.17 9.31
N ILE A 137 0.39 -0.72 9.78
CA ILE A 137 -1.03 -0.43 9.91
C ILE A 137 -1.47 -0.64 11.35
N VAL A 138 -1.91 0.45 11.98
CA VAL A 138 -2.43 0.45 13.34
C VAL A 138 -3.92 0.77 13.29
N ALA A 139 -4.74 -0.15 13.79
CA ALA A 139 -6.18 0.10 13.97
C ALA A 139 -6.43 0.34 15.47
N ALA A 140 -6.86 1.55 15.83
CA ALA A 140 -7.32 1.85 17.19
C ALA A 140 -8.51 0.97 17.60
N ALA A 141 -8.83 0.92 18.90
CA ALA A 141 -9.89 0.07 19.44
C ALA A 141 -11.29 0.41 18.88
N ASP A 142 -11.51 1.66 18.49
CA ASP A 142 -12.73 2.20 17.90
C ASP A 142 -12.62 2.45 16.39
N ALA A 143 -11.54 1.93 15.76
CA ALA A 143 -11.29 2.13 14.35
C ALA A 143 -12.41 1.52 13.48
N LYS A 144 -12.64 2.16 12.32
CA LYS A 144 -13.63 1.73 11.33
C LYS A 144 -12.95 1.45 10.00
N THR A 145 -13.65 0.72 9.13
CA THR A 145 -13.21 0.52 7.75
C THR A 145 -13.02 1.88 7.06
N SER A 146 -11.83 2.06 6.47
CA SER A 146 -11.39 3.35 5.94
C SER A 146 -10.75 3.20 4.57
N GLY A 147 -10.98 4.18 3.71
CA GLY A 147 -10.29 4.35 2.44
C GLY A 147 -9.13 5.33 2.57
N PHE A 148 -8.04 5.04 1.87
CA PHE A 148 -6.83 5.86 1.76
C PHE A 148 -6.46 6.02 0.30
N ASN A 149 -6.04 7.21 -0.11
CA ASN A 149 -5.46 7.43 -1.43
C ASN A 149 -3.96 7.11 -1.37
N LEU A 150 -3.57 5.98 -1.94
CA LEU A 150 -2.18 5.61 -2.14
C LEU A 150 -1.70 6.17 -3.47
N ARG A 151 -0.72 7.06 -3.41
CA ARG A 151 -0.03 7.61 -4.57
C ARG A 151 1.38 7.05 -4.66
N ILE A 152 1.76 6.60 -5.84
CA ILE A 152 3.14 6.25 -6.19
C ILE A 152 3.58 7.21 -7.30
N THR A 153 4.72 7.86 -7.09
CA THR A 153 5.31 8.82 -8.04
C THR A 153 6.69 8.32 -8.44
N ASP A 154 6.99 8.35 -9.73
CA ASP A 154 8.30 8.02 -10.28
C ASP A 154 9.34 9.12 -10.05
N THR A 155 10.54 8.95 -10.61
CA THR A 155 11.65 9.92 -10.44
C THR A 155 11.45 11.20 -11.25
N GLU A 156 10.62 11.16 -12.28
CA GLU A 156 10.32 12.23 -13.22
C GLU A 156 9.06 13.01 -12.83
N GLY A 157 8.32 12.55 -11.82
CA GLY A 157 7.14 13.17 -11.24
C GLY A 157 5.79 12.67 -11.79
N PHE A 158 5.76 11.69 -12.70
CA PHE A 158 4.50 11.03 -13.09
C PHE A 158 4.02 10.12 -11.97
N PHE A 159 2.70 9.98 -11.85
CA PHE A 159 2.12 9.32 -10.70
C PHE A 159 0.82 8.60 -11.02
N THR A 160 0.55 7.56 -10.23
CA THR A 160 -0.73 6.87 -10.18
C THR A 160 -1.28 6.93 -8.77
N GLU A 161 -2.60 7.05 -8.66
CA GLU A 161 -3.32 7.02 -7.40
C GLU A 161 -4.33 5.88 -7.38
N VAL A 162 -4.40 5.15 -6.27
CA VAL A 162 -5.38 4.09 -6.04
C VAL A 162 -6.00 4.22 -4.65
N THR A 163 -7.28 3.87 -4.54
CA THR A 163 -7.93 3.78 -3.23
C THR A 163 -7.59 2.44 -2.56
N LEU A 164 -6.86 2.52 -1.47
CA LEU A 164 -6.59 1.41 -0.56
C LEU A 164 -7.69 1.34 0.51
N ILE A 165 -8.37 0.21 0.62
CA ILE A 165 -9.40 0.00 1.64
C ILE A 165 -8.85 -0.91 2.74
N VAL A 166 -8.84 -0.41 3.98
CA VAL A 166 -8.52 -1.21 5.17
C VAL A 166 -9.82 -1.60 5.84
N ASN A 167 -10.22 -2.87 5.71
CA ASN A 167 -11.39 -3.40 6.39
C ASN A 167 -11.07 -3.58 7.88
N VAL A 168 -11.86 -2.99 8.77
CA VAL A 168 -11.68 -3.16 10.21
C VAL A 168 -12.75 -4.10 10.75
N ILE A 169 -12.31 -5.13 11.46
CA ILE A 169 -13.15 -6.09 12.13
C ILE A 169 -13.12 -5.80 13.63
N THR A 170 -14.29 -5.56 14.21
CA THR A 170 -14.43 -5.37 15.66
C THR A 170 -14.64 -6.74 16.29
N ALA A 171 -13.70 -7.17 17.13
CA ALA A 171 -13.89 -8.36 17.96
C ALA A 171 -14.94 -8.04 19.03
N THR A 172 -16.06 -8.76 19.01
CA THR A 172 -17.08 -8.65 20.06
C THR A 172 -16.86 -9.80 21.03
N LEU A 173 -16.58 -9.49 22.30
CA LEU A 173 -16.58 -10.50 23.35
C LEU A 173 -18.03 -10.80 23.70
N THR A 174 -18.50 -12.00 23.36
CA THR A 174 -19.80 -12.48 23.82
C THR A 174 -19.56 -13.44 24.98
N LEU A 175 -20.08 -13.08 26.15
CA LEU A 175 -20.21 -14.00 27.26
C LEU A 175 -21.50 -14.79 27.03
N ASP A 176 -21.37 -16.08 26.74
CA ASP A 176 -22.55 -16.95 26.68
C ASP A 176 -23.12 -17.07 28.10
N ASN A 177 -24.36 -16.62 28.25
CA ASN A 177 -25.19 -16.81 29.45
C ASN A 177 -26.30 -17.82 29.06
N PRO A 178 -26.72 -18.76 29.93
CA PRO A 178 -26.74 -18.67 31.39
C PRO A 178 -25.48 -19.21 32.10
N PHE A 179 -24.98 -18.48 33.10
CA PHE A 179 -24.16 -19.05 34.16
C PHE A 179 -24.94 -20.17 34.86
N GLU A 180 -24.51 -21.42 34.75
CA GLU A 180 -25.02 -22.50 35.61
C GLU A 180 -24.29 -22.44 36.97
N CYS A 181 -24.95 -21.91 38.02
CA CYS A 181 -24.49 -22.11 39.40
C CYS A 181 -24.68 -23.61 39.73
N LEU A 182 -23.59 -24.40 39.78
CA LEU A 182 -23.63 -25.82 40.17
C LEU A 182 -23.69 -26.03 41.70
N GLY A 183 -23.81 -24.96 42.48
CA GLY A 183 -23.94 -25.00 43.93
C GLY A 183 -23.13 -23.92 44.64
N PRO A 184 -23.16 -23.87 45.98
CA PRO A 184 -22.44 -22.88 46.77
C PRO A 184 -20.93 -22.99 46.51
N GLY A 185 -20.34 -21.93 45.94
CA GLY A 185 -18.88 -21.82 45.75
C GLY A 185 -18.30 -22.38 44.45
N SER A 186 -19.12 -22.80 43.48
CA SER A 186 -18.63 -23.27 42.16
C SER A 186 -19.26 -22.47 41.02
N VAL A 187 -18.43 -21.79 40.24
CA VAL A 187 -18.77 -21.22 38.92
C VAL A 187 -18.03 -22.02 37.86
N VAL A 188 -18.75 -22.59 36.89
CA VAL A 188 -18.14 -23.22 35.71
C VAL A 188 -17.53 -22.13 34.84
N GLY A 189 -16.32 -22.39 34.36
CA GLY A 189 -15.49 -21.46 33.62
C GLY A 189 -16.20 -20.83 32.42
N LEU A 190 -15.92 -19.53 32.22
CA LEU A 190 -16.29 -18.80 31.01
C LEU A 190 -15.91 -19.63 29.77
N SER A 191 -16.88 -19.92 28.92
CA SER A 191 -16.58 -20.04 27.50
C SER A 191 -16.49 -18.61 26.97
N VAL A 192 -15.28 -18.02 26.92
CA VAL A 192 -15.11 -16.78 26.15
C VAL A 192 -15.18 -17.17 24.69
N GLN A 193 -16.29 -16.85 24.03
CA GLN A 193 -16.36 -16.91 22.57
C GLN A 193 -15.94 -15.54 22.04
N ILE A 194 -14.82 -15.50 21.30
CA ILE A 194 -14.49 -14.33 20.48
C ILE A 194 -15.29 -14.49 19.20
N GLY A 195 -16.35 -13.70 19.04
CA GLY A 195 -17.08 -13.60 17.78
C GLY A 195 -16.24 -12.84 16.76
N ASN A 196 -15.32 -13.52 16.08
CA ASN A 196 -14.60 -13.00 14.93
C ASN A 196 -14.78 -13.97 13.76
N THR A 197 -15.59 -13.60 12.77
CA THR A 197 -16.02 -14.45 11.65
C THR A 197 -14.90 -14.76 10.63
N GLY A 198 -13.65 -14.94 11.04
CA GLY A 198 -12.58 -15.29 10.11
C GLY A 198 -11.21 -15.67 10.66
N ILE A 199 -10.99 -15.76 11.98
CA ILE A 199 -9.67 -16.15 12.50
C ILE A 199 -9.82 -17.15 13.64
N THR A 200 -9.28 -18.36 13.43
CA THR A 200 -9.05 -19.34 14.49
C THR A 200 -7.94 -18.81 15.40
N GLN A 201 -8.28 -18.04 16.45
CA GLN A 201 -7.31 -17.72 17.51
C GLN A 201 -7.41 -18.74 18.64
N VAL A 202 -6.26 -19.36 18.90
CA VAL A 202 -5.97 -20.16 20.10
C VAL A 202 -6.00 -19.22 21.30
N ALA A 203 -6.68 -19.65 22.37
CA ALA A 203 -6.90 -18.91 23.64
C ALA A 203 -5.62 -18.46 24.41
N ALA A 204 -4.43 -18.59 23.83
CA ALA A 204 -3.16 -18.27 24.46
C ALA A 204 -2.88 -16.75 24.39
N GLY A 205 -3.56 -15.97 25.24
CA GLY A 205 -3.25 -14.53 25.39
C GLY A 205 -4.28 -13.68 26.13
N LEU A 206 -5.48 -14.21 26.42
CA LEU A 206 -6.55 -13.44 27.08
C LEU A 206 -6.37 -13.22 28.59
N SER A 207 -5.26 -13.67 29.19
CA SER A 207 -5.02 -13.50 30.64
C SER A 207 -4.75 -12.06 31.06
N SER A 208 -4.49 -11.12 30.13
CA SER A 208 -4.20 -9.71 30.43
C SER A 208 -5.40 -8.76 30.28
N ALA A 209 -6.50 -9.21 29.67
CA ALA A 209 -7.71 -8.40 29.48
C ALA A 209 -8.84 -8.74 30.47
N ILE A 210 -8.68 -9.82 31.25
CA ILE A 210 -9.54 -10.09 32.40
C ILE A 210 -8.96 -9.28 33.57
N PRO A 211 -9.66 -8.26 34.09
CA PRO A 211 -9.17 -7.55 35.27
C PRO A 211 -8.92 -8.57 36.38
N ALA A 212 -7.70 -8.57 36.93
CA ALA A 212 -7.27 -9.49 38.00
C ALA A 212 -8.15 -9.41 39.27
N ASN A 213 -9.05 -8.43 39.33
CA ASN A 213 -10.01 -8.20 40.40
C ASN A 213 -11.44 -8.11 39.85
N LEU A 214 -11.96 -9.19 39.27
CA LEU A 214 -13.40 -9.43 39.41
C LEU A 214 -13.62 -9.70 40.91
N PRO A 215 -14.26 -8.79 41.67
CA PRO A 215 -14.53 -9.07 43.07
C PRO A 215 -15.43 -10.30 43.13
N VAL A 216 -14.87 -11.43 43.58
CA VAL A 216 -15.67 -12.57 44.01
C VAL A 216 -16.41 -12.09 45.24
N VAL A 217 -17.69 -11.71 45.08
CA VAL A 217 -18.56 -11.44 46.22
C VAL A 217 -18.84 -12.80 46.88
N PRO A 218 -18.35 -13.07 48.10
CA PRO A 218 -18.70 -14.30 48.80
C PRO A 218 -20.20 -14.25 49.11
N GLY A 219 -21.01 -15.09 48.46
CA GLY A 219 -22.43 -15.26 48.79
C GLY A 219 -23.47 -14.83 47.74
N SER A 220 -23.13 -14.65 46.46
CA SER A 220 -24.10 -14.18 45.46
C SER A 220 -25.00 -15.25 44.78
N CYS A 221 -24.73 -16.56 44.88
CA CYS A 221 -25.74 -17.58 44.51
C CYS A 221 -26.57 -17.91 45.77
N ALA A 222 -27.57 -17.08 46.09
CA ALA A 222 -28.55 -17.40 47.14
C ALA A 222 -29.68 -18.27 46.54
N ALA A 223 -29.61 -19.56 46.85
CA ALA A 223 -30.65 -20.58 46.71
C ALA A 223 -31.13 -20.96 45.29
N THR A 224 -31.15 -22.28 45.08
CA THR A 224 -31.97 -23.10 44.15
C THR A 224 -32.57 -22.35 42.95
N THR A 225 -31.91 -22.49 41.80
CA THR A 225 -32.36 -22.06 40.46
C THR A 225 -32.78 -20.58 40.38
N GLY A 226 -31.83 -19.72 40.01
CA GLY A 226 -32.11 -18.31 39.72
C GLY A 226 -30.89 -17.64 39.10
N ALA A 227 -31.12 -16.78 38.12
CA ALA A 227 -30.09 -16.09 37.34
C ALA A 227 -29.09 -15.34 38.23
N CYS A 228 -27.80 -15.55 37.99
CA CYS A 228 -26.73 -14.75 38.59
C CYS A 228 -26.60 -13.43 37.82
N THR A 229 -26.89 -12.30 38.46
CA THR A 229 -26.61 -10.97 37.91
C THR A 229 -25.17 -10.59 38.24
N ILE A 230 -24.31 -10.50 37.22
CA ILE A 230 -23.03 -9.81 37.34
C ILE A 230 -23.33 -8.30 37.33
N GLN A 231 -23.09 -7.60 38.44
CA GLN A 231 -23.03 -6.14 38.41
C GLN A 231 -21.75 -5.73 37.68
N ASN A 232 -21.91 -5.24 36.46
CA ASN A 232 -20.84 -4.57 35.74
C ASN A 232 -20.47 -3.31 36.54
N SER A 233 -19.21 -3.16 36.94
CA SER A 233 -18.76 -2.04 37.80
C SER A 233 -18.68 -0.69 37.08
N SER A 234 -19.39 -0.52 35.96
CA SER A 234 -19.41 0.73 35.19
C SER A 234 -20.59 1.65 35.51
N SER A 235 -21.37 1.36 36.56
CA SER A 235 -22.39 2.29 37.07
C SER A 235 -22.23 2.53 38.58
N VAL A 236 -21.14 3.19 38.95
CA VAL A 236 -21.17 4.14 40.07
C VAL A 236 -21.18 5.53 39.42
N MET A 237 -22.39 5.99 39.07
CA MET A 237 -22.61 7.40 38.75
C MET A 237 -22.65 8.19 40.06
N GLY A 238 -21.79 9.22 40.15
CA GLY A 238 -22.01 10.45 40.91
C GLY A 238 -22.40 10.37 42.38
N ARG A 239 -21.46 10.78 43.24
CA ARG A 239 -21.72 11.86 44.21
C ARG A 239 -20.45 12.58 44.58
#